data_AF-A0A948CBD9-F1
#
_entry.id   AF-A0A948CBD9-F1
#
_cell.length_a   1.000
_cell.length_b   1.000
_cell.length_c   1.000
_cell.angle_alpha   90.00
_cell.angle_beta   90.00
_cell.angle_gamma   90.00
#
_symmetry.space_group_name_H-M   'P 1'
#
loop_
_entity.id
_entity.type
_entity.pdbx_description
1 polymer ?
#
loop_
_entity_poly.entity_id
_entity_poly.type
_entity_poly.pdbx_seq_one_letter_code
_entity_poly.pdbx_strand_id
1 'polypeptide(L)'
;MNKIIIINSPGRMANKLHLYASIYAYCLEKEYKCANYDFKKFKKYFNIPAPKFNLKTEILKLLIKIATRIKFLSFLKNAFLEQIIDGSQEFLLSPDTNNNVKQKEILARIDKSSNKNYYFNGWLFRSYVGIEKYHAEIKEYFKPRQEYLALITQFINELKNKYKLIIGVHIRQGDYKTWRLGEYFFNFSQINNILNELQNNLLYKKEEIIFVLCSDEAIEKNKFINLNFVKGLGNEISDLYTLSECDLIIGSNSTYNAWAAYYGRKPRVIFSKEKINWTKALSAINLKNNK
;
A
#
# COMPACT_ATOMS: atom_id res chain seq x y z
N MET A 1 24.33 14.87 -5.27
CA MET A 1 23.06 14.14 -5.17
C MET A 1 22.21 14.64 -4.00
N ASN A 2 21.01 15.13 -4.29
CA ASN A 2 20.04 15.47 -3.24
C ASN A 2 19.51 14.21 -2.56
N LYS A 3 18.93 14.38 -1.37
CA LYS A 3 18.36 13.30 -0.58
C LYS A 3 17.00 13.71 0.00
N ILE A 4 15.99 12.86 -0.15
CA ILE A 4 14.70 13.02 0.53
C ILE A 4 14.63 12.06 1.72
N ILE A 5 14.26 12.60 2.89
CA ILE A 5 14.24 11.92 4.17
C ILE A 5 12.82 11.99 4.75
N ILE A 6 12.12 10.86 4.79
CA ILE A 6 10.82 10.76 5.42
C ILE A 6 11.03 10.68 6.94
N ILE A 7 10.51 11.66 7.67
CA ILE A 7 10.69 11.77 9.12
C ILE A 7 9.42 11.40 9.90
N ASN A 8 8.25 11.59 9.31
CA ASN A 8 6.97 11.23 9.91
C ASN A 8 5.88 11.14 8.83
N SER A 9 5.05 10.11 8.93
CA SER A 9 3.86 9.95 8.10
C SER A 9 2.73 9.29 8.90
N PRO A 10 1.48 9.75 8.79
CA PRO A 10 0.34 9.15 9.48
C PRO A 10 -0.06 7.79 8.87
N GLY A 11 -0.82 7.01 9.63
CA GLY A 11 -1.44 5.76 9.16
C GLY A 11 -0.70 4.46 9.53
N ARG A 12 -1.27 3.34 9.08
CA ARG A 12 -0.77 1.98 9.32
C ARG A 12 0.28 1.58 8.28
N MET A 13 0.69 0.32 8.29
CA MET A 13 1.79 -0.18 7.45
C MET A 13 1.57 0.08 5.96
N ALA A 14 0.41 -0.27 5.42
CA ALA A 14 0.13 -0.10 4.01
C ALA A 14 0.09 1.37 3.57
N ASN A 15 -0.42 2.28 4.41
CA ASN A 15 -0.32 3.72 4.13
C ASN A 15 1.15 4.12 3.95
N LYS A 16 2.00 3.74 4.90
CA LYS A 16 3.44 4.04 4.90
C LYS A 16 4.15 3.44 3.70
N LEU A 17 3.78 2.23 3.28
CA LEU A 17 4.30 1.60 2.05
C LEU A 17 3.97 2.42 0.81
N HIS A 18 2.70 2.80 0.61
CA HIS A 18 2.29 3.62 -0.55
C HIS A 18 3.00 4.96 -0.62
N LEU A 19 3.11 5.67 0.51
CA LEU A 19 3.86 6.93 0.58
C LEU A 19 5.33 6.72 0.26
N TYR A 20 5.95 5.71 0.88
CA TYR A 20 7.36 5.46 0.72
C TYR A 20 7.68 5.06 -0.72
N ALA A 21 6.89 4.19 -1.34
CA ALA A 21 7.03 3.84 -2.75
C ALA A 21 6.90 5.05 -3.68
N SER A 22 5.95 5.95 -3.40
CA SER A 22 5.76 7.17 -4.21
C SER A 22 6.97 8.12 -4.13
N ILE A 23 7.52 8.33 -2.93
CA ILE A 23 8.71 9.16 -2.74
C ILE A 23 9.96 8.47 -3.30
N TYR A 24 10.06 7.14 -3.14
CA TYR A 24 11.16 6.36 -3.68
C TYR A 24 11.18 6.40 -5.21
N ALA A 25 10.02 6.26 -5.86
CA ALA A 25 9.86 6.42 -7.31
C ALA A 25 10.33 7.80 -7.79
N TYR A 26 9.92 8.86 -7.08
CA TYR A 26 10.39 10.21 -7.38
C TYR A 26 11.92 10.35 -7.21
N CYS A 27 12.48 9.72 -6.17
CA CYS A 27 13.93 9.71 -5.97
C CYS A 27 14.65 8.95 -7.09
N LEU A 28 14.12 7.83 -7.58
CA LEU A 28 14.69 7.13 -8.74
C LEU A 28 14.66 8.02 -9.98
N GLU A 29 13.54 8.71 -10.23
CA GLU A 29 13.40 9.60 -11.38
C GLU A 29 14.36 10.77 -11.41
N LYS A 30 14.68 11.31 -10.24
CA LYS A 30 15.56 12.47 -10.09
C LYS A 30 17.00 12.10 -9.74
N GLU A 31 17.31 10.80 -9.69
CA GLU A 31 18.60 10.29 -9.20
C GLU A 31 18.92 10.84 -7.80
N TYR A 32 17.94 10.92 -6.91
CA TYR A 32 18.10 11.33 -5.52
C TYR A 32 18.28 10.13 -4.59
N LYS A 33 18.89 10.37 -3.42
CA LYS A 33 18.90 9.38 -2.34
C LYS A 33 17.56 9.40 -1.60
N CYS A 34 17.06 8.24 -1.21
CA CYS A 34 15.87 8.11 -0.38
C CYS A 34 16.22 7.53 1.00
N ALA A 35 15.60 8.04 2.06
CA ALA A 35 15.67 7.44 3.39
C ALA A 35 14.36 7.62 4.14
N ASN A 36 14.01 6.66 4.99
CA ASN A 36 12.78 6.73 5.78
C ASN A 36 13.02 6.35 7.25
N TYR A 37 13.03 7.34 8.13
CA TYR A 37 13.19 7.13 9.58
C TYR A 37 11.91 6.62 10.24
N ASP A 38 10.75 6.94 9.67
CA ASP A 38 9.44 6.57 10.20
C ASP A 38 9.06 5.11 9.88
N PHE A 39 9.72 4.52 8.88
CA PHE A 39 9.56 3.10 8.53
C PHE A 39 10.34 2.13 9.43
N LYS A 40 11.10 2.64 10.40
CA LYS A 40 11.95 1.84 11.31
C LYS A 40 11.18 0.70 12.00
N LYS A 41 9.89 0.91 12.33
CA LYS A 41 9.04 -0.11 12.97
C LYS A 41 8.80 -1.37 12.13
N PHE A 42 8.93 -1.25 10.80
CA PHE A 42 8.74 -2.36 9.87
C PHE A 42 10.05 -2.96 9.35
N LYS A 43 11.21 -2.48 9.82
CA LYS A 43 12.52 -2.99 9.39
C LYS A 43 12.71 -4.50 9.59
N LYS A 44 11.97 -5.09 10.53
CA LYS A 44 12.02 -6.53 10.81
C LYS A 44 11.42 -7.36 9.67
N TYR A 45 10.63 -6.74 8.80
CA TYR A 45 9.93 -7.40 7.70
C TYR A 45 10.63 -7.24 6.35
N PHE A 46 11.52 -6.26 6.22
CA PHE A 46 12.16 -5.89 4.95
C PHE A 46 13.69 -5.81 5.08
N ASN A 47 14.39 -5.92 3.96
CA ASN A 47 15.84 -5.69 3.86
C ASN A 47 16.16 -4.22 3.50
N ILE A 48 15.32 -3.29 3.94
CA ILE A 48 15.50 -1.86 3.69
C ILE A 48 16.55 -1.29 4.65
N PRO A 49 17.61 -0.61 4.16
CA PRO A 49 18.63 -0.01 5.00
C PRO A 49 18.02 0.97 6.00
N ALA A 50 18.27 0.74 7.29
CA ALA A 50 17.88 1.69 8.32
C ALA A 50 18.76 2.95 8.20
N PRO A 51 18.18 4.15 8.22
CA PRO A 51 19.00 5.35 8.20
C PRO A 51 19.80 5.46 9.51
N LYS A 52 21.10 5.80 9.39
CA LYS A 52 22.00 6.02 10.54
C LYS A 52 21.46 7.13 11.43
N PHE A 53 21.73 7.07 12.73
CA PHE A 53 21.38 8.15 13.67
C PHE A 53 21.94 9.48 13.16
N ASN A 54 21.13 10.54 13.23
CA ASN A 54 21.53 11.88 12.84
C ASN A 54 20.91 12.88 13.80
N LEU A 55 21.74 13.55 14.60
CA LEU A 55 21.31 14.50 15.62
C LEU A 55 20.47 15.65 15.04
N LYS A 56 20.81 16.15 13.85
CA LYS A 56 20.03 17.19 13.17
C LYS A 56 18.62 16.71 12.83
N THR A 57 18.48 15.46 12.37
CA THR A 57 17.18 14.85 12.08
C THR A 57 16.34 14.68 13.34
N GLU A 58 16.94 14.27 14.46
CA GLU A 58 16.21 14.11 15.73
C GLU A 58 15.77 15.45 16.33
N ILE A 59 16.63 16.48 16.28
CA ILE A 59 16.26 17.85 16.67
C ILE A 59 15.10 18.34 15.79
N LEU A 60 15.16 18.12 14.47
CA LEU A 60 14.10 18.55 13.57
C LEU A 60 12.76 17.86 13.85
N LYS A 61 12.77 16.55 14.15
CA LYS A 61 11.55 15.83 14.57
C LYS A 61 10.94 16.42 15.83
N LEU A 62 11.77 16.77 16.81
CA LEU A 62 11.33 17.41 18.05
C LEU A 62 10.73 18.80 17.77
N LEU A 63 11.40 19.61 16.95
CA LEU A 63 10.93 20.94 16.56
C LEU A 63 9.59 20.86 15.82
N ILE A 64 9.43 19.95 14.86
CA ILE A 64 8.16 19.75 14.14
C ILE A 64 7.05 19.29 15.09
N LYS A 65 7.35 18.42 16.06
CA LYS A 65 6.37 18.01 17.06
C LYS A 65 5.90 19.18 17.94
N ILE A 66 6.81 20.06 18.34
CA ILE A 66 6.49 21.30 19.08
C ILE A 66 5.73 22.27 18.17
N ALA A 67 6.14 22.38 16.90
CA ALA A 67 5.53 23.23 15.89
C ALA A 67 4.06 22.95 15.66
N THR A 68 3.72 21.67 15.52
CA THR A 68 2.31 21.25 15.34
C THR A 68 1.42 21.59 16.53
N ARG A 69 1.99 21.90 17.71
CA ARG A 69 1.25 22.31 18.91
C ARG A 69 1.11 23.83 19.06
N ILE A 70 1.98 24.60 18.42
CA ILE A 70 2.05 26.05 18.57
C ILE A 70 1.88 26.67 17.18
N LYS A 71 0.72 27.26 16.88
CA LYS A 71 0.38 27.93 15.60
C LYS A 71 1.32 29.10 15.21
N PHE A 72 2.42 29.32 15.93
CA PHE A 72 3.24 30.54 15.93
C PHE A 72 4.56 30.43 15.16
N LEU A 73 4.88 29.31 14.51
CA LEU A 73 6.16 29.16 13.80
C LEU A 73 6.21 29.80 12.41
N SER A 74 5.22 30.63 12.05
CA SER A 74 5.27 31.46 10.85
C SER A 74 6.46 32.44 10.83
N PHE A 75 7.07 32.73 11.98
CA PHE A 75 8.17 33.68 12.12
C PHE A 75 9.57 33.06 11.92
N LEU A 76 9.74 31.77 12.18
CA LEU A 76 11.05 31.10 12.04
C LEU A 76 11.25 30.57 10.61
N LYS A 77 11.22 31.47 9.62
CA LYS A 77 11.74 31.22 8.25
C LYS A 77 13.28 31.04 8.27
N ASN A 78 13.75 30.06 9.04
CA ASN A 78 15.13 29.62 9.02
C ASN A 78 15.35 28.73 7.79
N ALA A 79 16.57 28.71 7.26
CA ALA A 79 17.00 27.85 6.14
C ALA A 79 16.64 26.34 6.32
N PHE A 80 16.33 25.91 7.55
CA PHE A 80 15.80 24.58 7.86
C PHE A 80 14.35 24.36 7.40
N LEU A 81 13.46 25.36 7.49
CA LEU A 81 12.08 25.23 7.00
C LEU A 81 12.05 25.09 5.47
N GLU A 82 13.01 25.69 4.76
CA GLU A 82 13.13 25.53 3.31
C GLU A 82 13.54 24.11 2.89
N GLN A 83 14.06 23.30 3.82
CA GLN A 83 14.34 21.89 3.58
C GLN A 83 13.15 20.99 3.93
N ILE A 84 12.08 21.52 4.52
CA ILE A 84 10.87 20.74 4.83
C ILE A 84 9.98 20.69 3.60
N ILE A 85 9.55 19.48 3.26
CA ILE A 85 8.46 19.21 2.35
C ILE A 85 7.24 18.94 3.23
N ASP A 86 6.38 19.95 3.33
CA ASP A 86 5.15 19.86 4.11
C ASP A 86 4.11 19.05 3.35
N GLY A 87 3.82 17.86 3.87
CA GLY A 87 2.73 17.00 3.42
C GLY A 87 1.46 17.19 4.24
N SER A 88 1.19 18.39 4.78
CA SER A 88 -0.12 18.71 5.37
C SER A 88 -1.23 18.77 4.31
N GLN A 89 -0.85 19.02 3.05
CA GLN A 89 -1.72 18.93 1.88
C GLN A 89 -1.29 17.75 1.00
N GLU A 90 -2.21 17.25 0.19
CA GLU A 90 -1.90 16.24 -0.82
C GLU A 90 -0.84 16.79 -1.79
N PHE A 91 0.15 15.98 -2.12
CA PHE A 91 1.26 16.27 -3.01
C PHE A 91 1.20 15.25 -4.17
N LEU A 92 0.54 15.64 -5.25
CA LEU A 92 0.18 14.75 -6.36
C LEU A 92 1.01 15.09 -7.59
N LEU A 93 2.01 14.28 -7.90
CA LEU A 93 2.73 14.40 -9.17
C LEU A 93 1.85 13.90 -10.32
N SER A 94 1.94 14.58 -11.47
CA SER A 94 1.19 14.39 -12.73
C SER A 94 0.74 12.95 -13.05
N PRO A 95 -0.35 12.75 -13.84
CA PRO A 95 -0.88 13.69 -14.83
C PRO A 95 -1.89 14.73 -14.29
N ASP A 96 -2.21 14.71 -13.00
CA ASP A 96 -3.10 15.71 -12.39
C ASP A 96 -2.55 17.13 -12.54
N THR A 97 -3.17 17.88 -13.46
CA THR A 97 -2.90 19.30 -13.75
C THR A 97 -3.23 20.22 -12.58
N ASN A 98 -3.85 19.70 -11.51
CA ASN A 98 -4.09 20.38 -10.24
C ASN A 98 -2.85 20.40 -9.31
N ASN A 99 -1.65 20.32 -9.87
CA ASN A 99 -0.44 20.65 -9.13
C ASN A 99 -0.50 22.12 -8.69
N ASN A 100 -0.87 22.34 -7.42
CA ASN A 100 -0.97 23.67 -6.84
C ASN A 100 0.38 24.39 -6.97
N VAL A 101 0.37 25.71 -7.22
CA VAL A 101 1.57 26.53 -7.48
C VAL A 101 2.69 26.26 -6.45
N LYS A 102 2.31 26.11 -5.18
CA LYS A 102 3.21 25.79 -4.07
C LYS A 102 3.99 24.48 -4.27
N GLN A 103 3.38 23.44 -4.85
CA GLN A 103 4.05 22.15 -5.10
C GLN A 103 5.11 22.32 -6.19
N LYS A 104 4.78 23.03 -7.29
CA LYS A 104 5.74 23.32 -8.37
C LYS A 104 6.93 24.12 -7.85
N GLU A 105 6.70 25.09 -6.97
CA GLU A 105 7.76 25.86 -6.31
C GLU A 105 8.65 24.98 -5.43
N ILE A 106 8.06 24.07 -4.64
CA ILE A 106 8.81 23.11 -3.80
C ILE A 106 9.69 22.21 -4.68
N LEU A 107 9.14 21.66 -5.77
CA LEU A 107 9.89 20.80 -6.71
C LEU A 107 11.01 21.57 -7.39
N ALA A 108 10.71 22.75 -7.93
CA ALA A 108 11.72 23.60 -8.58
C ALA A 108 12.84 23.99 -7.61
N ARG A 109 12.53 24.24 -6.33
CA ARG A 109 13.54 24.51 -5.30
C ARG A 109 14.42 23.30 -5.01
N ILE A 110 13.83 22.10 -4.96
CA ILE A 110 14.59 20.86 -4.78
C ILE A 110 15.54 20.68 -5.97
N ASP A 111 15.04 20.84 -7.19
CA ASP A 111 15.78 20.60 -8.44
C ASP A 111 16.89 21.64 -8.68
N LYS A 112 16.70 22.90 -8.25
CA LYS A 112 17.76 23.94 -8.33
C LYS A 112 18.89 23.74 -7.32
N SER A 113 18.70 22.88 -6.32
CA SER A 113 19.72 22.64 -5.29
C SER A 113 20.60 21.45 -5.63
N SER A 114 21.83 21.44 -5.13
CA SER A 114 22.72 20.29 -5.22
C SER A 114 23.22 19.87 -3.83
N ASN A 115 23.32 18.56 -3.62
CA ASN A 115 23.84 17.94 -2.39
C ASN A 115 23.08 18.33 -1.10
N LYS A 116 21.78 18.60 -1.18
CA LYS A 116 20.95 18.95 -0.02
C LYS A 116 20.09 17.79 0.50
N ASN A 117 19.78 17.85 1.79
CA ASN A 117 18.80 16.99 2.43
C ASN A 117 17.45 17.72 2.50
N TYR A 118 16.38 17.04 2.12
CA TYR A 118 15.01 17.48 2.25
C TYR A 118 14.24 16.54 3.16
N TYR A 119 13.39 17.06 4.03
CA TYR A 119 12.69 16.31 5.06
C TYR A 119 11.19 16.31 4.79
N PHE A 120 10.63 15.14 4.51
CA PHE A 120 9.21 14.98 4.26
C PHE A 120 8.46 14.66 5.56
N ASN A 121 7.42 15.44 5.86
CA ASN A 121 6.53 15.25 7.01
C ASN A 121 5.06 15.36 6.56
N GLY A 122 4.28 14.29 6.72
CA GLY A 122 2.83 14.32 6.49
C GLY A 122 2.30 13.22 5.56
N TRP A 123 1.19 13.52 4.89
CA TRP A 123 0.42 12.71 3.95
C TRP A 123 -0.38 13.65 3.03
N LEU A 124 -0.32 13.59 1.70
CA LEU A 124 -0.16 12.42 0.84
C LEU A 124 0.81 12.70 -0.32
N PHE A 125 2.00 12.08 -0.38
CA PHE A 125 2.86 12.14 -1.58
C PHE A 125 2.51 11.02 -2.55
N ARG A 126 2.17 11.35 -3.80
CA ARG A 126 1.84 10.40 -4.87
C ARG A 126 2.63 10.70 -6.12
N SER A 127 3.31 9.68 -6.64
CA SER A 127 3.98 9.72 -7.94
C SER A 127 3.32 8.71 -8.87
N TYR A 128 2.18 9.06 -9.48
CA TYR A 128 1.39 8.11 -10.26
C TYR A 128 2.18 7.52 -11.43
N VAL A 129 2.84 8.37 -12.21
CA VAL A 129 3.70 7.92 -13.33
C VAL A 129 4.93 7.19 -12.80
N GLY A 130 5.55 7.70 -11.73
CA GLY A 130 6.78 7.11 -11.18
C GLY A 130 6.57 5.71 -10.62
N ILE A 131 5.50 5.45 -9.87
CA ILE A 131 5.26 4.12 -9.28
C ILE A 131 5.01 3.05 -10.34
N GLU A 132 4.44 3.43 -11.49
CA GLU A 132 4.26 2.51 -12.62
C GLU A 132 5.57 2.30 -13.39
N LYS A 133 6.30 3.39 -13.65
CA LYS A 133 7.59 3.37 -14.37
C LYS A 133 8.64 2.52 -13.64
N TYR A 134 8.77 2.69 -12.33
CA TYR A 134 9.80 2.04 -11.49
C TYR A 134 9.26 0.85 -10.70
N HIS A 135 8.21 0.18 -11.20
CA HIS A 135 7.57 -0.93 -10.49
C HIS A 135 8.55 -2.05 -10.11
N ALA A 136 9.49 -2.41 -10.99
CA ALA A 136 10.43 -3.50 -10.74
C ALA A 136 11.40 -3.16 -9.60
N GLU A 137 11.93 -1.94 -9.59
CA GLU A 137 12.82 -1.43 -8.55
C GLU A 137 12.10 -1.27 -7.22
N ILE A 138 10.84 -0.83 -7.25
CA ILE A 138 9.98 -0.76 -6.07
C ILE A 138 9.70 -2.17 -5.53
N LYS A 139 9.35 -3.11 -6.40
CA LYS A 139 9.09 -4.50 -6.01
C LYS A 139 10.30 -5.12 -5.31
N GLU A 140 11.50 -4.95 -5.85
CA GLU A 140 12.73 -5.45 -5.23
C GLU A 140 13.05 -4.71 -3.93
N TYR A 141 12.94 -3.38 -3.90
CA TYR A 141 13.23 -2.57 -2.71
C TYR A 141 12.32 -2.90 -1.52
N PHE A 142 11.05 -3.17 -1.78
CA PHE A 142 10.05 -3.53 -0.77
C PHE A 142 9.86 -5.04 -0.62
N LYS A 143 10.78 -5.85 -1.16
CA LYS A 143 10.74 -7.31 -1.00
C LYS A 143 10.83 -7.70 0.47
N PRO A 144 9.92 -8.57 0.97
CA PRO A 144 10.00 -9.10 2.32
C PRO A 144 11.31 -9.87 2.56
N ARG A 145 11.70 -10.01 3.83
CA ARG A 145 12.81 -10.90 4.19
C ARG A 145 12.53 -12.34 3.76
N GLN A 146 13.61 -13.09 3.55
CA GLN A 146 13.55 -14.44 3.01
C GLN A 146 12.70 -15.39 3.86
N GLU A 147 12.70 -15.24 5.18
CA GLU A 147 11.85 -16.04 6.08
C GLU A 147 10.35 -15.89 5.79
N TYR A 148 9.87 -14.68 5.50
CA TYR A 148 8.48 -14.45 5.12
C TYR A 148 8.23 -14.92 3.69
N LEU A 149 9.15 -14.61 2.78
CA LEU A 149 9.02 -14.98 1.37
C LEU A 149 8.92 -16.50 1.20
N ALA A 150 9.75 -17.27 1.90
CA ALA A 150 9.71 -18.73 1.87
C ALA A 150 8.35 -19.29 2.33
N LEU A 151 7.80 -18.77 3.43
CA LEU A 151 6.48 -19.17 3.94
C LEU A 151 5.37 -18.86 2.93
N ILE A 152 5.38 -17.65 2.35
CA ILE A 152 4.40 -17.22 1.35
C ILE A 152 4.50 -18.09 0.09
N THR A 153 5.71 -18.30 -0.42
CA THR A 153 5.94 -19.10 -1.62
C THR A 153 5.50 -20.54 -1.43
N GLN A 154 5.83 -21.16 -0.29
CA GLN A 154 5.38 -22.51 0.03
C GLN A 154 3.84 -22.57 0.05
N PHE A 155 3.20 -21.69 0.81
CA PHE A 155 1.74 -21.64 0.94
C PHE A 155 1.04 -21.49 -0.43
N ILE A 156 1.51 -20.56 -1.26
CA ILE A 156 0.93 -20.34 -2.59
C ILE A 156 1.17 -21.52 -3.53
N ASN A 157 2.36 -22.15 -3.50
CA ASN A 157 2.65 -23.29 -4.37
C ASN A 157 1.80 -24.51 -4.03
N GLU A 158 1.54 -24.77 -2.75
CA GLU A 158 0.62 -25.82 -2.31
C GLU A 158 -0.81 -25.61 -2.87
N LEU A 159 -1.26 -24.36 -2.96
CA LEU A 159 -2.55 -24.02 -3.57
C LEU A 159 -2.52 -24.15 -5.09
N LYS A 160 -1.47 -23.68 -5.77
CA LYS A 160 -1.32 -23.77 -7.24
C LYS A 160 -1.30 -25.21 -7.74
N ASN A 161 -0.80 -26.14 -6.94
CA ASN A 161 -0.79 -27.57 -7.28
C ASN A 161 -2.19 -28.21 -7.25
N LYS A 162 -3.17 -27.57 -6.60
CA LYS A 162 -4.51 -28.12 -6.38
C LYS A 162 -5.62 -27.35 -7.10
N TYR A 163 -5.42 -26.06 -7.31
CA TYR A 163 -6.43 -25.14 -7.81
C TYR A 163 -5.91 -24.38 -9.03
N LYS A 164 -6.79 -24.14 -10.01
CA LYS A 164 -6.46 -23.39 -11.21
C LYS A 164 -6.54 -21.88 -10.99
N LEU A 165 -7.37 -21.44 -10.02
CA LEU A 165 -7.56 -20.03 -9.73
C LEU A 165 -7.50 -19.76 -8.23
N ILE A 166 -6.57 -18.90 -7.82
CA ILE A 166 -6.41 -18.49 -6.41
C ILE A 166 -6.88 -17.04 -6.26
N ILE A 167 -7.95 -16.84 -5.49
CA ILE A 167 -8.54 -15.52 -5.26
C ILE A 167 -8.22 -15.07 -3.83
N GLY A 168 -7.45 -14.00 -3.70
CA GLY A 168 -7.14 -13.37 -2.42
C GLY A 168 -8.31 -12.53 -1.94
N VAL A 169 -8.76 -12.72 -0.70
CA VAL A 169 -9.85 -11.97 -0.09
C VAL A 169 -9.35 -11.19 1.12
N HIS A 170 -9.36 -9.86 1.04
CA HIS A 170 -9.01 -9.01 2.18
C HIS A 170 -10.25 -8.49 2.89
N ILE A 171 -10.41 -8.89 4.15
CA ILE A 171 -11.53 -8.54 5.01
C ILE A 171 -11.05 -7.58 6.08
N ARG A 172 -11.54 -6.35 6.03
CA ARG A 172 -11.28 -5.32 7.04
C ARG A 172 -12.54 -5.06 7.86
N GLN A 173 -12.55 -5.47 9.11
CA GLN A 173 -13.67 -5.32 10.02
C GLN A 173 -13.38 -4.33 11.15
N GLY A 174 -12.23 -4.43 11.82
CA GLY A 174 -11.96 -3.81 13.12
C GLY A 174 -12.42 -2.36 13.24
N ASP A 175 -11.64 -1.41 12.71
CA ASP A 175 -12.02 0.02 12.72
C ASP A 175 -13.14 0.35 11.73
N TYR A 176 -13.38 -0.49 10.73
CA TYR A 176 -14.40 -0.24 9.71
C TYR A 176 -15.82 -0.30 10.26
N LYS A 177 -16.06 -1.02 11.38
CA LYS A 177 -17.34 -1.02 12.09
C LYS A 177 -17.85 0.39 12.42
N THR A 178 -16.95 1.32 12.75
CA THR A 178 -17.32 2.69 13.19
C THR A 178 -16.77 3.78 12.27
N TRP A 179 -15.70 3.51 11.53
CA TRP A 179 -15.10 4.47 10.61
C TRP A 179 -16.08 4.84 9.48
N ARG A 180 -16.21 6.15 9.20
CA ARG A 180 -17.16 6.69 8.22
C ARG A 180 -18.59 6.14 8.42
N LEU A 181 -19.03 6.04 9.68
CA LEU A 181 -20.36 5.52 10.03
C LEU A 181 -20.63 4.09 9.51
N GLY A 182 -19.58 3.26 9.34
CA GLY A 182 -19.73 1.89 8.87
C GLY A 182 -19.98 1.77 7.36
N GLU A 183 -19.76 2.83 6.58
CA GLU A 183 -19.94 2.84 5.12
C GLU A 183 -19.19 1.68 4.45
N TYR A 184 -17.95 1.44 4.87
CA TYR A 184 -17.04 0.43 4.32
C TYR A 184 -17.08 -0.93 5.04
N PHE A 185 -17.94 -1.07 6.06
CA PHE A 185 -18.07 -2.32 6.79
C PHE A 185 -18.92 -3.33 6.02
N PHE A 186 -18.40 -4.56 5.95
CA PHE A 186 -19.12 -5.71 5.42
C PHE A 186 -19.06 -6.86 6.43
N ASN A 187 -20.21 -7.40 6.79
CA ASN A 187 -20.27 -8.60 7.63
C ASN A 187 -19.97 -9.86 6.78
N PHE A 188 -19.66 -10.97 7.44
CA PHE A 188 -19.26 -12.20 6.74
C PHE A 188 -20.35 -12.76 5.80
N SER A 189 -21.64 -12.57 6.10
CA SER A 189 -22.73 -13.00 5.22
C SER A 189 -22.76 -12.20 3.90
N GLN A 190 -22.61 -10.88 3.99
CA GLN A 190 -22.49 -10.02 2.81
C GLN A 190 -21.27 -10.39 1.97
N ILE A 191 -20.13 -10.65 2.61
CA ILE A 191 -18.91 -11.09 1.93
C ILE A 191 -19.14 -12.43 1.24
N ASN A 192 -19.74 -13.41 1.92
CA ASN A 192 -20.07 -14.71 1.33
C ASN A 192 -20.94 -14.57 0.08
N ASN A 193 -21.94 -13.69 0.09
CA ASN A 193 -22.80 -13.43 -1.07
C ASN A 193 -22.00 -12.86 -2.24
N ILE A 194 -21.14 -11.86 -1.99
CA ILE A 194 -20.27 -11.26 -3.01
C ILE A 194 -19.32 -12.31 -3.61
N LEU A 195 -18.71 -13.16 -2.78
CA LEU A 195 -17.79 -14.19 -3.26
C LEU A 195 -18.50 -15.28 -4.06
N ASN A 196 -19.71 -15.68 -3.65
CA ASN A 196 -20.55 -16.61 -4.43
C ASN A 196 -20.96 -15.99 -5.78
N GLU A 197 -21.32 -14.70 -5.81
CA GLU A 197 -21.62 -14.00 -7.05
C GLU A 197 -20.41 -13.99 -7.99
N LEU A 198 -19.23 -13.61 -7.50
CA LEU A 198 -17.98 -13.68 -8.26
C LEU A 198 -17.74 -15.10 -8.81
N GLN A 199 -17.82 -16.11 -7.95
CA GLN A 199 -17.63 -17.52 -8.32
C GLN A 199 -18.56 -17.94 -9.46
N ASN A 200 -19.83 -17.55 -9.42
CA ASN A 200 -20.81 -17.90 -10.45
C ASN A 200 -20.62 -17.14 -11.77
N ASN A 201 -19.89 -16.02 -11.76
CA ASN A 201 -19.58 -15.24 -12.97
C ASN A 201 -18.24 -15.65 -13.61
N LEU A 202 -17.44 -16.50 -12.95
CA LEU A 202 -16.17 -16.99 -13.46
C LEU A 202 -16.37 -18.21 -14.38
N LEU A 203 -15.51 -18.35 -15.39
CA LEU A 203 -15.51 -19.49 -16.33
C LEU A 203 -14.84 -20.76 -15.77
N TYR A 204 -14.68 -20.85 -14.45
CA TYR A 204 -14.02 -21.95 -13.76
C TYR A 204 -15.04 -22.77 -12.98
N LYS A 205 -14.80 -24.08 -12.85
CA LYS A 205 -15.62 -24.90 -11.96
C LYS A 205 -15.33 -24.56 -10.50
N LYS A 206 -16.30 -24.75 -9.61
CA LYS A 206 -16.18 -24.36 -8.20
C LYS A 206 -14.99 -25.05 -7.51
N GLU A 207 -14.75 -26.32 -7.84
CA GLU A 207 -13.63 -27.14 -7.34
C GLU A 207 -12.25 -26.65 -7.82
N GLU A 208 -12.19 -25.85 -8.88
CA GLU A 208 -10.93 -25.31 -9.43
C GLU A 208 -10.54 -23.97 -8.81
N ILE A 209 -11.45 -23.35 -8.02
CA ILE A 209 -11.28 -22.05 -7.40
C ILE A 209 -11.01 -22.24 -5.90
N ILE A 210 -10.03 -21.49 -5.37
CA ILE A 210 -9.81 -21.37 -3.93
C ILE A 210 -9.77 -19.90 -3.50
N PHE A 211 -10.46 -19.59 -2.41
CA PHE A 211 -10.40 -18.28 -1.77
C PHE A 211 -9.39 -18.30 -0.61
N VAL A 212 -8.45 -17.35 -0.59
CA VAL A 212 -7.51 -17.13 0.52
C VAL A 212 -8.01 -15.96 1.36
N LEU A 213 -8.57 -16.24 2.53
CA LEU A 213 -9.19 -15.23 3.38
C LEU A 213 -8.16 -14.63 4.36
N CYS A 214 -7.83 -13.36 4.19
CA CYS A 214 -7.00 -12.57 5.10
C CYS A 214 -7.88 -11.53 5.81
N SER A 215 -7.91 -11.56 7.14
CA SER A 215 -8.82 -10.74 7.95
C SER A 215 -8.08 -10.15 9.15
N ASP A 216 -8.43 -8.91 9.52
CA ASP A 216 -7.96 -8.30 10.76
C ASP A 216 -8.73 -8.76 12.01
N GLU A 217 -9.82 -9.50 11.81
CA GLU A 217 -10.64 -10.13 12.83
C GLU A 217 -10.78 -11.65 12.59
N ALA A 218 -11.21 -12.39 13.62
CA ALA A 218 -11.41 -13.83 13.53
C ALA A 218 -12.47 -14.21 12.48
N ILE A 219 -12.12 -15.13 11.58
CA ILE A 219 -13.03 -15.59 10.50
C ILE A 219 -14.01 -16.64 11.05
N GLU A 220 -15.30 -16.33 10.99
CA GLU A 220 -16.41 -17.24 11.28
C GLU A 220 -16.66 -18.21 10.12
N LYS A 221 -16.03 -19.39 10.15
CA LYS A 221 -16.07 -20.37 9.04
C LYS A 221 -17.49 -20.76 8.62
N ASN A 222 -18.42 -20.87 9.57
CA ASN A 222 -19.82 -21.23 9.33
C ASN A 222 -20.61 -20.17 8.52
N LYS A 223 -20.06 -18.97 8.32
CA LYS A 223 -20.67 -17.93 7.48
C LYS A 223 -20.29 -18.04 6.00
N PHE A 224 -19.31 -18.86 5.66
CA PHE A 224 -18.87 -19.09 4.29
C PHE A 224 -19.42 -20.43 3.78
N ILE A 225 -20.46 -20.37 2.95
CA ILE A 225 -21.21 -21.53 2.46
C ILE A 225 -21.00 -21.64 0.95
N ASN A 226 -20.79 -22.86 0.44
CA ASN A 226 -20.58 -23.16 -0.98
C ASN A 226 -19.32 -22.51 -1.60
N LEU A 227 -18.29 -22.29 -0.78
CA LEU A 227 -16.99 -21.74 -1.19
C LEU A 227 -15.86 -22.66 -0.71
N ASN A 228 -14.92 -22.96 -1.59
CA ASN A 228 -13.64 -23.53 -1.18
C ASN A 228 -12.77 -22.40 -0.65
N PHE A 229 -12.34 -22.46 0.61
CA PHE A 229 -11.48 -21.43 1.17
C PHE A 229 -10.45 -21.96 2.16
N VAL A 230 -9.36 -21.21 2.28
CA VAL A 230 -8.36 -21.35 3.34
C VAL A 230 -8.16 -19.99 4.01
N LYS A 231 -7.67 -19.99 5.25
CA LYS A 231 -7.22 -18.75 5.89
C LYS A 231 -5.83 -18.39 5.37
N GLY A 232 -5.53 -17.10 5.34
CA GLY A 232 -4.17 -16.61 5.17
C GLY A 232 -3.22 -17.10 6.27
N LEU A 233 -1.96 -16.71 6.15
CA LEU A 233 -0.89 -17.04 7.09
C LEU A 233 -1.06 -16.33 8.45
N GLY A 234 -1.96 -15.35 8.54
CA GLY A 234 -2.46 -14.78 9.80
C GLY A 234 -1.56 -13.71 10.42
N ASN A 235 -0.53 -13.26 9.70
CA ASN A 235 0.28 -12.11 10.11
C ASN A 235 0.28 -11.02 9.04
N GLU A 236 0.33 -9.76 9.48
CA GLU A 236 0.09 -8.58 8.65
C GLU A 236 0.97 -8.53 7.38
N ILE A 237 2.22 -8.99 7.43
CA ILE A 237 3.11 -8.99 6.26
C ILE A 237 2.88 -10.20 5.38
N SER A 238 2.79 -11.39 5.96
CA SER A 238 2.63 -12.60 5.15
C SER A 238 1.30 -12.59 4.43
N ASP A 239 0.22 -12.16 5.08
CA ASP A 239 -1.08 -12.01 4.43
C ASP A 239 -1.04 -10.99 3.28
N LEU A 240 -0.32 -9.87 3.46
CA LEU A 240 -0.23 -8.81 2.45
C LEU A 240 0.41 -9.32 1.17
N TYR A 241 1.51 -10.05 1.33
CA TYR A 241 2.28 -10.57 0.21
C TYR A 241 1.68 -11.87 -0.34
N THR A 242 1.00 -12.69 0.46
CA THR A 242 0.15 -13.80 -0.01
C THR A 242 -0.95 -13.28 -0.95
N LEU A 243 -1.65 -12.20 -0.57
CA LEU A 243 -2.63 -11.57 -1.45
C LEU A 243 -1.99 -11.09 -2.76
N SER A 244 -0.77 -10.54 -2.70
CA SER A 244 -0.05 -10.07 -3.89
C SER A 244 0.35 -11.19 -4.86
N GLU A 245 0.39 -12.45 -4.40
CA GLU A 245 0.71 -13.61 -5.22
C GLU A 245 -0.53 -14.30 -5.82
N CYS A 246 -1.74 -13.97 -5.33
CA CYS A 246 -3.01 -14.48 -5.86
C CYS A 246 -3.26 -14.02 -7.32
N ASP A 247 -4.22 -14.65 -7.99
CA ASP A 247 -4.56 -14.31 -9.39
C ASP A 247 -5.47 -13.10 -9.51
N LEU A 248 -6.35 -12.93 -8.53
CA LEU A 248 -7.26 -11.81 -8.35
C LEU A 248 -7.28 -11.46 -6.86
N ILE A 249 -7.41 -10.18 -6.54
CA ILE A 249 -7.62 -9.72 -5.18
C ILE A 249 -8.98 -9.03 -5.09
N ILE A 250 -9.82 -9.46 -4.16
CA ILE A 250 -11.09 -8.82 -3.83
C ILE A 250 -11.11 -8.46 -2.34
N GLY A 251 -11.70 -7.33 -1.96
CA GLY A 251 -11.77 -7.01 -0.55
C GLY A 251 -12.21 -5.60 -0.20
N SER A 252 -12.10 -5.28 1.09
CA SER A 252 -12.41 -3.95 1.62
C SER A 252 -11.61 -2.85 0.91
N ASN A 253 -12.23 -1.66 0.76
CA ASN A 253 -11.59 -0.48 0.17
C ASN A 253 -10.47 0.06 1.08
N SER A 254 -9.30 -0.53 0.99
CA SER A 254 -8.19 -0.29 1.92
C SER A 254 -6.87 -0.11 1.19
N THR A 255 -5.96 0.65 1.79
CA THR A 255 -4.58 0.80 1.31
C THR A 255 -3.82 -0.52 1.32
N TYR A 256 -4.20 -1.44 2.21
CA TYR A 256 -3.65 -2.79 2.29
C TYR A 256 -3.96 -3.60 1.03
N ASN A 257 -5.24 -3.70 0.67
CA ASN A 257 -5.68 -4.33 -0.58
C ASN A 257 -5.06 -3.64 -1.81
N ALA A 258 -5.01 -2.29 -1.82
CA ALA A 258 -4.40 -1.54 -2.92
C ALA A 258 -2.89 -1.80 -3.07
N TRP A 259 -2.16 -1.97 -1.96
CA TRP A 259 -0.73 -2.28 -2.00
C TRP A 259 -0.48 -3.68 -2.57
N ALA A 260 -1.21 -4.69 -2.09
CA ALA A 260 -1.07 -6.06 -2.57
C ALA A 260 -1.27 -6.14 -4.09
N ALA A 261 -2.30 -5.48 -4.61
CA ALA A 261 -2.60 -5.43 -6.04
C ALA A 261 -1.49 -4.73 -6.85
N TYR A 262 -1.01 -3.58 -6.36
CA TYR A 262 0.09 -2.85 -7.00
C TYR A 262 1.39 -3.69 -7.02
N TYR A 263 1.81 -4.21 -5.87
CA TYR A 263 3.05 -4.98 -5.74
C TYR A 263 3.05 -6.23 -6.64
N GLY A 264 1.94 -6.97 -6.64
CA GLY A 264 1.77 -8.18 -7.43
C GLY A 264 1.38 -7.95 -8.89
N ARG A 265 1.06 -6.71 -9.30
CA ARG A 265 0.37 -6.38 -10.56
C ARG A 265 -0.86 -7.26 -10.78
N LYS A 266 -1.70 -7.37 -9.75
CA LYS A 266 -2.90 -8.20 -9.77
C LYS A 266 -4.16 -7.36 -9.99
N PRO A 267 -5.16 -7.87 -10.71
CA PRO A 267 -6.46 -7.25 -10.76
C PRO A 267 -7.04 -7.11 -9.35
N ARG A 268 -7.75 -6.00 -9.10
CA ARG A 268 -8.33 -5.68 -7.79
C ARG A 268 -9.80 -5.34 -7.93
N VAL A 269 -10.64 -5.97 -7.10
CA VAL A 269 -12.05 -5.65 -6.92
C VAL A 269 -12.28 -5.17 -5.49
N ILE A 270 -13.16 -4.19 -5.33
CA ILE A 270 -13.52 -3.63 -4.03
C ILE A 270 -14.93 -4.13 -3.70
N PHE A 271 -15.17 -4.53 -2.44
CA PHE A 271 -16.52 -4.83 -1.97
C PHE A 271 -17.43 -3.60 -2.16
N SER A 272 -18.62 -3.84 -2.69
CA SER A 272 -19.64 -2.82 -2.87
C SER A 272 -20.96 -3.29 -2.27
N LYS A 273 -21.72 -2.35 -1.69
CA LYS A 273 -23.12 -2.60 -1.31
C LYS A 273 -24.05 -2.54 -2.52
N GLU A 274 -23.59 -1.92 -3.60
CA GLU A 274 -24.23 -1.92 -4.91
C GLU A 274 -23.76 -3.10 -5.76
N LYS A 275 -24.46 -3.38 -6.86
CA LYS A 275 -24.11 -4.45 -7.79
C LYS A 275 -22.71 -4.23 -8.36
N ILE A 276 -21.85 -5.24 -8.24
CA ILE A 276 -20.49 -5.18 -8.77
C ILE A 276 -20.52 -5.52 -10.26
N ASN A 277 -19.92 -4.69 -11.10
CA ASN A 277 -19.71 -5.02 -12.50
C ASN A 277 -18.46 -5.91 -12.63
N TRP A 278 -18.68 -7.21 -12.86
CA TRP A 278 -17.62 -8.20 -12.96
C TRP A 278 -16.80 -8.13 -14.25
N THR A 279 -17.26 -7.42 -15.29
CA THR A 279 -16.63 -7.41 -16.63
C THR A 279 -15.13 -7.13 -16.58
N LYS A 280 -14.71 -6.14 -15.78
CA LYS A 280 -13.29 -5.77 -15.63
C LYS A 280 -12.47 -6.83 -14.90
N ALA A 281 -13.06 -7.51 -13.91
CA ALA A 281 -12.39 -8.56 -13.16
C ALA A 281 -12.23 -9.82 -14.01
N LEU A 282 -13.29 -10.19 -14.74
CA LEU A 282 -13.33 -11.36 -15.62
C LEU A 282 -12.38 -11.20 -16.80
N SER A 283 -12.35 -10.05 -17.45
CA SER A 283 -11.42 -9.81 -18.56
C SER A 283 -9.96 -9.94 -18.13
N ALA A 284 -9.63 -9.42 -16.94
CA ALA A 284 -8.27 -9.47 -16.42
C ALA A 284 -7.82 -10.89 -16.02
N ILE A 285 -8.73 -11.75 -15.56
CA ILE A 285 -8.44 -13.16 -15.30
C ILE A 285 -8.32 -13.95 -16.61
N ASN A 286 -9.24 -13.74 -17.55
CA ASN A 286 -9.31 -14.54 -18.77
C ASN A 286 -8.14 -14.26 -19.73
N LEU A 287 -7.56 -13.05 -19.73
CA LEU A 287 -6.37 -12.72 -20.52
C LEU A 287 -5.12 -13.55 -20.16
N LYS A 288 -5.06 -14.12 -18.94
CA LYS A 288 -3.97 -15.03 -18.54
C LYS A 288 -4.07 -16.42 -19.17
N ASN A 289 -5.25 -16.85 -19.60
CA ASN A 289 -5.46 -18.20 -20.15
C ASN A 289 -5.19 -18.30 -21.66
N ASN A 290 -4.94 -17.17 -22.32
CA ASN A 290 -4.62 -17.09 -23.75
C ASN A 290 -3.13 -16.78 -24.01
N LYS A 291 -2.27 -16.91 -23.00
CA LYS A 291 -0.81 -16.79 -23.08
C LYS A 291 -0.15 -17.99 -22.43
#